data_AF-A0A756YGK9-F1
#
_entry.id   AF-A0A756YGK9-F1
#
_cell.length_a   1.000
_cell.length_b   1.000
_cell.length_c   1.000
_cell.angle_alpha   90.00
_cell.angle_beta   90.00
_cell.angle_gamma   90.00
#
_symmetry.space_group_name_H-M   'P 1'
#
loop_
_entity.id
_entity.type
_entity.pdbx_description
1 polymer ?
#
loop_
_entity_poly.entity_id
_entity_poly.type
_entity_poly.pdbx_seq_one_letter_code
_entity_poly.pdbx_strand_id
1 'polypeptide(L)'
;MGNLISILDKLQVLLIQLEELQSEELKQLSWSKITPLSLQTISDSKSQLLSAIDFYDNLRRIKEKEINLFAPYSSSSDQLTAKWSGILKTVNSTSQLNQKIGQLLNVHLEKISELKKLIDEKNIKSSIYEKHGAQSVEITKKNYHISV
;
A
#
# COMPACT_ATOMS: atom_id res chain seq x y z
N MET A 1 22.73 25.41 16.26
CA MET A 1 21.60 24.84 17.03
C MET A 1 20.23 25.13 16.40
N GLY A 2 19.84 26.39 16.14
CA GLY A 2 18.48 26.70 15.61
C GLY A 2 18.11 26.08 14.25
N ASN A 3 19.09 25.88 13.35
CA ASN A 3 18.85 25.29 12.04
C ASN A 3 18.46 23.79 12.13
N LEU A 4 19.15 23.00 12.96
CA LEU A 4 18.83 21.58 13.18
C LEU A 4 17.44 21.39 13.79
N ILE A 5 17.06 22.25 14.75
CA ILE A 5 15.73 22.21 15.38
C ILE A 5 14.64 22.48 14.34
N SER A 6 14.83 23.45 13.44
CA SER A 6 13.88 23.75 12.36
C SER A 6 13.74 22.60 11.36
N ILE A 7 14.85 21.90 11.05
CA ILE A 7 14.83 20.72 10.17
C ILE A 7 14.04 19.57 10.82
N LEU A 8 14.28 19.31 12.10
CA LEU A 8 13.55 18.29 12.86
C LEU A 8 12.06 18.63 12.98
N ASP A 9 11.72 19.92 13.12
CA ASP A 9 10.32 20.37 13.16
C ASP A 9 9.61 20.14 11.83
N LYS A 10 10.27 20.48 10.71
CA LYS A 10 9.73 20.21 9.36
C LYS A 10 9.56 18.72 9.11
N LEU A 11 10.53 17.91 9.54
CA LEU A 11 10.47 16.46 9.41
C LEU A 11 9.31 15.89 10.24
N GLN A 12 9.11 16.38 11.46
CA GLN A 12 7.99 16.00 12.32
C GLN A 12 6.63 16.34 11.68
N VAL A 13 6.48 17.54 11.12
CA VAL A 13 5.24 17.94 10.41
C VAL A 13 4.97 17.04 9.20
N LEU A 14 5.99 16.74 8.39
CA LEU A 14 5.83 15.85 7.24
C LEU A 14 5.44 14.42 7.64
N LEU A 15 5.98 13.92 8.75
CA LEU A 15 5.63 12.59 9.26
C LEU A 15 4.20 12.53 9.78
N ILE A 16 3.71 13.59 10.44
CA ILE A 16 2.31 13.68 10.88
C ILE A 16 1.37 13.67 9.66
N GLN A 17 1.69 14.46 8.63
CA GLN A 17 0.91 14.47 7.38
C GLN A 17 0.89 13.09 6.71
N LEU A 18 2.02 12.37 6.75
CA LEU A 18 2.11 11.01 6.21
C LEU A 18 1.26 10.01 7.01
N GLU A 19 1.23 10.13 8.34
CA GLU A 19 0.39 9.28 9.21
C GLU A 19 -1.11 9.51 8.97
N GLU A 20 -1.52 10.78 8.84
CA GLU A 20 -2.92 11.14 8.51
C GLU A 20 -3.34 10.56 7.15
N LEU A 21 -2.47 10.69 6.14
CA LEU A 21 -2.73 10.18 4.80
C LEU A 21 -2.82 8.64 4.79
N GLN A 22 -1.97 7.94 5.54
CA GLN A 22 -2.05 6.48 5.66
C GLN A 22 -3.28 6.01 6.44
N SER A 23 -3.73 6.77 7.44
CA SER A 23 -4.98 6.50 8.14
C SER A 23 -6.18 6.61 7.20
N GLU A 24 -6.17 7.61 6.32
CA GLU A 24 -7.18 7.78 5.28
C GLU A 24 -7.13 6.67 4.23
N GLU A 25 -5.93 6.27 3.80
CA GLU A 25 -5.71 5.12 2.90
C GLU A 25 -6.30 3.83 3.50
N LEU A 26 -6.04 3.56 4.78
CA LEU A 26 -6.57 2.41 5.50
C LEU A 26 -8.10 2.44 5.58
N LYS A 27 -8.70 3.61 5.86
CA LYS A 27 -10.16 3.77 5.89
C LYS A 27 -10.77 3.46 4.52
N GLN A 28 -10.21 3.99 3.44
CA GLN A 28 -10.72 3.76 2.09
C GLN A 28 -10.59 2.30 1.66
N LEU A 29 -9.52 1.62 2.04
CA LEU A 29 -9.34 0.19 1.78
C LEU A 29 -10.23 -0.71 2.63
N SER A 30 -10.64 -0.24 3.82
CA SER A 30 -11.54 -0.96 4.73
C SER A 30 -13.00 -0.93 4.27
N TRP A 31 -13.37 0.03 3.41
CA TRP A 31 -14.70 0.07 2.82
C TRP A 31 -14.88 -1.01 1.76
N SER A 32 -16.13 -1.47 1.60
CA SER A 32 -16.50 -2.57 0.70
C SER A 32 -16.28 -2.25 -0.79
N LYS A 33 -16.10 -0.98 -1.15
CA LYS A 33 -15.88 -0.53 -2.52
C LYS A 33 -14.60 0.31 -2.59
N ILE A 34 -13.55 -0.29 -3.14
CA ILE A 34 -12.28 0.38 -3.38
C ILE A 34 -12.47 1.40 -4.52
N THR A 35 -12.09 2.65 -4.30
CA THR A 35 -12.04 3.67 -5.35
C THR A 35 -10.61 3.73 -5.91
N PRO A 36 -10.33 3.12 -7.08
CA PRO A 36 -8.96 3.02 -7.61
C PRO A 36 -8.31 4.38 -7.91
N LEU A 37 -9.11 5.38 -8.31
CA LEU A 37 -8.64 6.75 -8.53
C LEU A 37 -8.14 7.41 -7.23
N SER A 38 -8.82 7.18 -6.10
CA SER A 38 -8.41 7.74 -4.81
C SER A 38 -7.12 7.08 -4.32
N LEU A 39 -6.98 5.76 -4.45
CA LEU A 39 -5.74 5.05 -4.11
C LEU A 39 -4.54 5.54 -4.93
N GLN A 40 -4.72 5.80 -6.22
CA GLN A 40 -3.67 6.34 -7.08
C GLN A 40 -3.17 7.70 -6.53
N THR A 41 -4.09 8.63 -6.26
CA THR A 41 -3.74 9.98 -5.76
C THR A 41 -3.08 9.95 -4.38
N ILE A 42 -3.50 9.02 -3.52
CA ILE A 42 -2.91 8.79 -2.20
C ILE A 42 -1.50 8.22 -2.35
N SER A 43 -1.30 7.25 -3.26
CA SER A 43 0.00 6.66 -3.56
C SER A 43 1.00 7.68 -4.12
N ASP A 44 0.54 8.56 -5.02
CA ASP A 44 1.37 9.62 -5.58
C ASP A 44 1.80 10.63 -4.50
N SER A 45 0.84 11.04 -3.65
CA SER A 45 1.08 11.95 -2.52
C SER A 45 2.04 11.35 -1.48
N LYS A 46 1.91 10.04 -1.22
CA LYS A 46 2.83 9.29 -0.35
C LYS A 46 4.25 9.26 -0.92
N SER A 47 4.40 9.06 -2.23
CA SER A 47 5.70 9.06 -2.91
C SER A 47 6.37 10.43 -2.82
N GLN A 48 5.59 11.51 -2.99
CA GLN A 48 6.07 12.88 -2.81
C GLN A 48 6.50 13.16 -1.36
N LEU A 49 5.70 12.76 -0.37
CA LEU A 49 6.03 12.93 1.05
C LEU A 49 7.26 12.13 1.47
N LEU A 50 7.40 10.88 1.01
CA LEU A 50 8.58 10.06 1.27
C LEU A 50 9.84 10.68 0.67
N SER A 51 9.75 11.25 -0.54
CA SER A 51 10.87 11.94 -1.18
C SER A 51 11.27 13.20 -0.40
N ALA A 52 10.28 13.94 0.13
CA ALA A 52 10.55 15.09 0.99
C ALA A 52 11.18 14.66 2.32
N ILE A 53 10.69 13.59 2.96
CA ILE A 53 11.26 13.04 4.20
C ILE A 53 12.71 12.63 3.97
N ASP A 54 13.01 11.90 2.90
CA ASP A 54 14.38 11.49 2.58
C ASP A 54 15.31 12.70 2.35
N PHE A 55 14.82 13.74 1.67
CA PHE A 55 15.56 14.99 1.53
C PHE A 55 15.90 15.63 2.89
N TYR A 56 14.92 15.77 3.78
CA TYR A 56 15.15 16.35 5.11
C TYR A 56 16.02 15.47 6.00
N ASP A 57 15.96 14.16 5.87
CA ASP A 57 16.79 13.24 6.65
C ASP A 57 18.25 13.25 6.17
N ASN A 58 18.48 13.38 4.86
CA ASN A 58 19.81 13.64 4.30
C ASN A 58 20.35 15.00 4.74
N LEU A 59 19.51 16.04 4.74
CA LEU A 59 19.91 17.38 5.19
C LEU A 59 20.25 17.38 6.70
N ARG A 60 19.49 16.62 7.51
CA ARG A 60 19.83 16.36 8.92
C ARG A 60 21.20 15.71 9.04
N ARG A 61 21.48 14.63 8.29
CA ARG A 61 22.79 13.93 8.31
C ARG A 61 23.96 14.83 7.93
N ILE A 62 23.77 15.72 6.95
CA ILE A 62 24.80 16.70 6.57
C ILE A 62 25.05 17.68 7.72
N LYS A 63 23.99 18.21 8.33
CA LYS A 63 24.10 19.14 9.47
C LYS A 63 24.67 18.48 10.72
N GLU A 64 24.36 17.22 10.96
CA GLU A 64 24.93 16.41 12.04
C GLU A 64 26.44 16.24 11.87
N LYS A 65 26.91 15.96 10.64
CA LYS A 65 28.33 15.92 10.32
C LYS A 65 29.02 17.28 10.49
N GLU A 66 28.38 18.37 10.05
CA GLU A 66 28.94 19.73 10.23
C GLU A 66 29.11 20.11 11.71
N ILE A 67 28.20 19.67 12.58
CA ILE A 67 28.17 20.02 14.00
C ILE A 67 28.88 18.95 14.86
N ASN A 68 29.39 17.86 14.25
CA ASN A 68 29.91 16.67 14.93
C ASN A 68 28.98 16.14 16.02
N LEU A 69 27.67 16.21 15.77
CA LEU A 69 26.63 15.74 16.68
C LEU A 69 25.86 14.64 15.97
N PHE A 70 25.87 13.43 16.50
CA PHE A 70 25.20 12.27 15.90
C PHE A 70 23.98 11.87 16.73
N ALA A 71 22.89 11.49 16.06
CA ALA A 71 21.78 10.82 16.72
C ALA A 71 22.20 9.37 17.10
N PRO A 72 21.81 8.85 18.29
CA PRO A 72 20.98 9.46 19.32
C PRO A 72 21.71 10.59 20.05
N TYR A 73 21.07 11.77 20.09
CA TYR A 73 21.65 12.95 20.71
C TYR A 73 21.94 12.66 22.19
N SER A 74 23.19 12.87 22.61
CA SER A 74 23.59 12.74 24.01
C SER A 74 22.74 13.66 24.89
N SER A 75 22.55 13.27 26.17
CA SER A 75 21.72 13.98 27.18
C SER A 75 22.06 15.46 27.42
N SER A 76 23.07 15.98 26.72
CA SER A 76 23.42 17.40 26.66
C SER A 76 22.39 18.27 25.92
N SER A 77 21.42 17.69 25.19
CA SER A 77 20.31 18.45 24.62
C SER A 77 18.97 17.72 24.72
N ASP A 78 18.33 17.81 25.88
CA ASP A 78 17.02 17.20 26.17
C ASP A 78 15.95 17.53 25.12
N GLN A 79 15.96 18.75 24.57
CA GLN A 79 15.00 19.17 23.55
C GLN A 79 15.17 18.42 22.22
N LEU A 80 16.42 18.19 21.80
CA LEU A 80 16.72 17.44 20.56
C LEU A 80 16.37 15.96 20.75
N THR A 81 16.71 15.38 21.91
CA THR A 81 16.39 13.99 22.25
C THR A 81 14.88 13.77 22.30
N ALA A 82 14.13 14.69 22.90
CA ALA A 82 12.67 14.63 22.94
C ALA A 82 12.07 14.65 21.51
N LYS A 83 12.50 15.59 20.66
CA LYS A 83 12.04 15.66 19.25
C LYS A 83 12.41 14.42 18.45
N TRP A 84 13.64 13.91 18.59
CA TRP A 84 14.08 12.68 17.93
C TRP A 84 13.27 11.46 18.35
N SER A 85 12.97 11.35 19.65
CA SER A 85 12.11 10.27 20.15
C SER A 85 10.68 10.35 19.59
N GLY A 86 10.14 11.55 19.40
CA GLY A 86 8.84 11.78 18.78
C GLY A 86 8.83 11.36 17.32
N ILE A 87 9.85 11.78 16.55
CA ILE A 87 10.05 11.37 15.16
C ILE A 87 10.13 9.85 15.03
N LEU A 88 10.93 9.18 15.87
CA LEU A 88 11.04 7.72 15.85
C LEU A 88 9.70 7.02 16.16
N LYS A 89 8.91 7.56 17.10
CA LYS A 89 7.58 7.03 17.39
C LYS A 89 6.65 7.15 16.18
N THR A 90 6.60 8.31 15.53
CA THR A 90 5.77 8.52 14.33
C THR A 90 6.23 7.64 13.19
N VAL A 91 7.53 7.52 12.92
CA VAL A 91 8.08 6.59 11.91
C VAL A 91 7.64 5.15 12.17
N ASN A 92 7.72 4.70 13.42
CA ASN A 92 7.26 3.36 13.79
C ASN A 92 5.76 3.17 13.58
N SER A 93 4.94 4.15 13.98
CA SER A 93 3.48 4.13 13.76
C SER A 93 3.14 4.04 12.26
N THR A 94 3.73 4.94 11.46
CA THR A 94 3.61 4.98 10.00
C THR A 94 4.08 3.67 9.35
N SER A 95 5.16 3.06 9.84
CA SER A 95 5.62 1.76 9.32
C SER A 95 4.61 0.64 9.60
N GLN A 96 4.03 0.60 10.80
CA GLN A 96 2.99 -0.36 11.16
C GLN A 96 1.70 -0.17 10.36
N LEU A 97 1.28 1.08 10.13
CA LEU A 97 0.13 1.39 9.28
C LEU A 97 0.38 0.96 7.83
N ASN A 98 1.56 1.25 7.30
CA ASN A 98 1.96 0.82 5.95
C ASN A 98 1.97 -0.72 5.80
N GLN A 99 2.43 -1.46 6.82
CA GLN A 99 2.36 -2.92 6.83
C GLN A 99 0.91 -3.43 6.78
N LYS A 100 0.01 -2.84 7.57
CA LYS A 100 -1.43 -3.19 7.57
C LYS A 100 -2.08 -2.91 6.21
N ILE A 101 -1.77 -1.78 5.59
CA ILE A 101 -2.24 -1.43 4.24
C ILE A 101 -1.78 -2.48 3.22
N GLY A 102 -0.50 -2.87 3.26
CA GLY A 102 0.03 -3.94 2.40
C GLY A 102 -0.67 -5.29 2.60
N GLN A 103 -0.95 -5.68 3.84
CA GLN A 103 -1.70 -6.90 4.15
C GLN A 103 -3.12 -6.84 3.56
N LEU A 104 -3.82 -5.72 3.73
CA LEU A 104 -5.19 -5.55 3.22
C LEU A 104 -5.23 -5.56 1.69
N LEU A 105 -4.26 -4.93 1.03
CA LEU A 105 -4.10 -5.00 -0.42
C LEU A 105 -3.88 -6.43 -0.91
N ASN A 106 -3.04 -7.21 -0.23
CA ASN A 106 -2.83 -8.62 -0.59
C ASN A 106 -4.12 -9.43 -0.49
N VAL A 107 -4.90 -9.26 0.59
CA VAL A 107 -6.20 -9.93 0.75
C VAL A 107 -7.17 -9.55 -0.38
N HIS A 108 -7.19 -8.28 -0.80
CA HIS A 108 -8.02 -7.84 -1.92
C HIS A 108 -7.56 -8.44 -3.26
N LEU A 109 -6.23 -8.53 -3.49
CA LEU A 109 -5.67 -9.17 -4.68
C LEU A 109 -5.98 -10.66 -4.74
N GLU A 110 -5.89 -11.37 -3.61
CA GLU A 110 -6.28 -12.78 -3.49
C GLU A 110 -7.75 -12.98 -3.85
N LYS A 111 -8.66 -12.22 -3.24
CA LYS A 111 -10.10 -12.27 -3.54
C LYS A 111 -10.41 -11.98 -5.01
N ILE A 112 -9.76 -10.98 -5.60
CA ILE A 112 -9.93 -10.66 -7.03
C ILE A 112 -9.42 -11.83 -7.89
N SER A 113 -8.31 -12.47 -7.52
CA SER A 113 -7.78 -13.61 -8.25
C SER A 113 -8.71 -14.84 -8.18
N GLU A 114 -9.32 -15.10 -7.02
CA GLU A 114 -10.31 -16.17 -6.84
C GLU A 114 -11.58 -15.88 -7.65
N LEU A 115 -12.08 -14.65 -7.60
CA LEU A 115 -13.24 -14.24 -8.41
C LEU A 115 -12.95 -14.37 -9.90
N LYS A 116 -11.75 -13.99 -10.36
CA LYS A 116 -11.34 -14.20 -11.76
C LYS A 116 -11.33 -15.68 -12.13
N LYS A 117 -10.75 -16.55 -11.30
CA LYS A 117 -10.79 -18.01 -11.52
C LYS A 117 -12.22 -18.54 -11.62
N LEU A 118 -13.10 -18.13 -10.70
CA LEU A 118 -14.50 -18.55 -10.71
C LEU A 118 -15.27 -18.02 -11.93
N ILE A 119 -14.97 -16.80 -12.40
CA ILE A 119 -15.54 -16.23 -13.62
C ILE A 119 -15.02 -17.00 -14.84
N ASP A 120 -13.72 -17.29 -14.93
CA ASP A 120 -13.11 -18.02 -16.04
C ASP A 120 -13.65 -19.47 -16.10
N GLU A 121 -13.72 -20.17 -14.96
CA GLU A 121 -14.31 -21.51 -14.84
C GLU A 121 -15.80 -21.53 -15.24
N LYS A 122 -16.55 -20.48 -14.92
CA LYS A 122 -17.96 -20.35 -15.31
C LYS A 122 -18.13 -19.90 -16.75
N ASN A 123 -17.23 -19.09 -17.30
CA ASN A 123 -17.24 -18.67 -18.71
C ASN A 123 -17.07 -19.87 -19.64
N ILE A 124 -16.17 -20.80 -19.27
CA ILE A 124 -16.00 -22.09 -19.96
C ILE A 124 -17.29 -22.93 -19.92
N LYS A 125 -18.07 -22.88 -18.83
CA LYS A 125 -19.36 -23.59 -18.70
C LYS A 125 -20.57 -22.84 -19.28
N SER A 126 -20.48 -21.54 -19.57
CA SER A 126 -21.55 -20.78 -20.23
C SER A 126 -21.45 -20.80 -21.75
N SER A 127 -20.39 -21.36 -22.32
CA SER A 127 -20.32 -21.70 -23.75
C SER A 127 -20.97 -23.06 -24.03
N ILE A 128 -22.25 -23.22 -23.65
CA ILE A 128 -23.09 -24.35 -24.11
C ILE A 128 -23.96 -23.93 -25.29
N TYR A 129 -23.90 -22.65 -25.68
CA TYR A 129 -24.48 -22.15 -26.92
C TYR A 129 -23.44 -21.34 -27.68
N GLU A 130 -22.84 -21.95 -28.70
CA GLU A 130 -22.07 -21.22 -29.69
C GLU A 130 -22.98 -20.20 -30.40
N LYS A 131 -22.41 -19.06 -30.78
CA LYS A 131 -23.08 -17.94 -31.47
C LYS A 131 -23.63 -18.30 -32.87
N HIS A 132 -23.61 -19.58 -33.23
CA HIS A 132 -24.13 -20.16 -34.47
C HIS A 132 -25.33 -21.11 -34.26
N GLY A 133 -25.83 -21.28 -33.04
CA GLY A 133 -27.03 -22.09 -32.78
C GLY A 133 -26.86 -23.58 -33.09
N ALA A 134 -25.62 -24.08 -33.20
CA ALA A 134 -25.36 -25.50 -33.35
C ALA A 134 -25.05 -26.10 -31.97
N GLN A 135 -25.96 -26.92 -31.47
CA GLN A 135 -25.71 -27.81 -30.35
C GLN A 135 -24.69 -28.85 -30.82
N SER A 136 -23.45 -28.80 -30.33
CA SER A 136 -22.53 -29.93 -30.47
C SER A 136 -23.04 -31.04 -29.54
N VAL A 137 -23.95 -31.84 -30.09
CA VAL A 137 -24.20 -33.17 -29.55
C VAL A 137 -22.90 -33.93 -29.77
N GLU A 138 -22.08 -34.02 -28.72
CA GLU A 138 -21.09 -35.09 -28.61
C GLU A 138 -21.88 -36.41 -28.67
N ILE A 139 -22.06 -36.94 -29.87
CA ILE A 139 -22.41 -38.33 -30.05
C ILE A 139 -21.14 -39.09 -29.69
N THR A 140 -20.99 -39.33 -28.39
CA THR A 140 -20.16 -40.42 -27.89
C THR A 140 -20.53 -41.63 -28.73
N LYS A 141 -19.61 -42.11 -29.56
CA LYS A 141 -19.72 -43.38 -30.29
C LYS A 141 -19.91 -44.50 -29.26
N LYS A 142 -21.14 -44.72 -28.82
CA LYS A 142 -21.61 -46.00 -28.33
C LYS A 142 -22.48 -46.55 -29.44
N ASN A 143 -21.88 -47.46 -30.19
CA ASN A 143 -22.59 -48.38 -31.06
C ASN A 143 -23.69 -49.06 -30.24
N TYR A 144 -24.93 -48.61 -30.41
CA TYR A 144 -26.08 -49.45 -30.14
C TYR A 144 -26.60 -49.92 -31.49
N HIS A 145 -26.27 -51.18 -31.82
CA HIS A 145 -26.97 -51.93 -32.84
C HIS A 145 -28.45 -51.96 -32.47
N ILE A 146 -29.30 -51.46 -33.35
CA ILE A 146 -30.72 -51.81 -33.35
C ILE A 146 -31.05 -52.15 -34.80
N SER A 147 -31.24 -53.44 -35.04
CA SER A 147 -31.78 -53.98 -36.29
C SER A 147 -33.31 -53.91 -36.24
N VAL A 148 -33.91 -53.40 -37.31
CA VAL A 148 -35.28 -53.74 -37.75
C VAL A 148 -35.26 -53.87 -39.26
#